data_AF-A0A0V0YA23-F1
#
_entry.id   AF-A0A0V0YA23-F1
#
_cell.length_a   1.000
_cell.length_b   1.000
_cell.length_c   1.000
_cell.angle_alpha   90.00
_cell.angle_beta   90.00
_cell.angle_gamma   90.00
#
_symmetry.space_group_name_H-M   'P 1'
#
loop_
_entity.id
_entity.type
_entity.pdbx_description
1 polymer ?
#
loop_
_entity_poly.entity_id
_entity_poly.type
_entity_poly.pdbx_seq_one_letter_code
_entity_poly.pdbx_strand_id
1 'polypeptide(L)'
;MEIAEDSDASMALSTSVHDQATSEVNRITDQLAECSMSKPYATKNLQHSDSAKSFDSSLYDSSPDNDISKVYRFIILNALSYVFLHVCTCKCHPCWCFIYSECNMFLDKNALDKPVHEEYSTEQCSNGFSSPTANFGSLEYSLLYDETEEMLIVTIFQASNLPAMDSNGFSDPYVKLHLLPLANKSTKLRTSTKWKTLNPRWNERLIYYGMSKDDLRKKTLRLMVLDQDRIGSDFLGETRAPLKRLQSGKEKYFNVYLEKQMPVEKCDEFTEERGKILLALCYDLQNKLLAVEVVRCVELVGMDSTGYSDPYVKLTLKPGTLKSYHVKTEVKKKTLNPEYNRVFQFPVSYDELAKKSLDVEVWDKDVGKLDDFIGSVTLSANAKSDRLKHWIECIQNPNKRIKKWHKLTGKV
;
A
#
# COMPACT_ATOMS: atom_id res chain seq x y z
N MET A 1 52.03 -11.49 -19.10
CA MET A 1 52.28 -11.16 -17.68
C MET A 1 51.08 -10.34 -17.19
N GLU A 2 49.87 -10.89 -17.35
CA GLU A 2 48.61 -10.13 -17.21
C GLU A 2 47.43 -11.07 -16.86
N ILE A 3 47.71 -12.19 -16.17
CA ILE A 3 46.69 -13.17 -15.73
C ILE A 3 46.75 -13.39 -14.20
N ALA A 4 47.71 -12.78 -13.51
CA ALA A 4 47.87 -12.93 -12.05
C ALA A 4 47.10 -11.88 -11.23
N GLU A 5 46.71 -10.74 -11.82
CA GLU A 5 46.04 -9.66 -11.07
C GLU A 5 44.53 -9.90 -10.85
N ASP A 6 43.88 -10.68 -11.73
CA ASP A 6 42.42 -10.93 -11.66
C ASP A 6 42.03 -12.00 -10.62
N SER A 7 42.90 -12.99 -10.36
CA SER A 7 42.63 -14.01 -9.34
C SER A 7 42.75 -13.46 -7.92
N ASP A 8 43.72 -12.57 -7.68
CA ASP A 8 43.91 -11.92 -6.39
C ASP A 8 42.79 -10.91 -6.09
N ALA A 9 42.27 -10.23 -7.11
CA ALA A 9 41.11 -9.34 -6.98
C ALA A 9 39.82 -10.12 -6.66
N SER A 10 39.59 -11.28 -7.32
CA SER A 10 38.44 -12.15 -7.03
C SER A 10 38.53 -12.79 -5.63
N MET A 11 39.72 -13.19 -5.19
CA MET A 11 39.93 -13.70 -3.83
C MET A 11 39.73 -12.59 -2.78
N ALA A 12 40.27 -11.38 -3.01
CA ALA A 12 40.11 -10.25 -2.09
C ALA A 12 38.64 -9.80 -1.96
N LEU A 13 37.87 -9.83 -3.05
CA LEU A 13 36.43 -9.53 -3.04
C LEU A 13 35.65 -10.62 -2.26
N SER A 14 36.01 -11.89 -2.45
CA SER A 14 35.43 -13.02 -1.72
C SER A 14 35.69 -12.95 -0.21
N THR A 15 36.92 -12.63 0.20
CA THR A 15 37.30 -12.46 1.62
C THR A 15 36.60 -11.25 2.23
N SER A 16 36.50 -10.13 1.52
CA SER A 16 35.81 -8.92 2.00
C SER A 16 34.31 -9.16 2.22
N VAL A 17 33.64 -9.91 1.35
CA VAL A 17 32.22 -10.26 1.50
C VAL A 17 32.01 -11.29 2.61
N HIS A 18 32.93 -12.24 2.78
CA HIS A 18 32.92 -13.20 3.89
C HIS A 18 33.07 -12.52 5.26
N ASP A 19 33.99 -11.56 5.36
CA ASP A 19 34.23 -10.80 6.59
C ASP A 19 33.04 -9.89 6.95
N GLN A 20 32.41 -9.27 5.94
CA GLN A 20 31.18 -8.48 6.13
C GLN A 20 30.00 -9.34 6.59
N ALA A 21 29.81 -10.52 5.98
CA ALA A 21 28.75 -11.44 6.37
C ALA A 21 28.97 -11.98 7.80
N THR A 22 30.21 -12.33 8.15
CA THR A 22 30.57 -12.82 9.49
C THR A 22 30.41 -11.73 10.55
N SER A 23 30.79 -10.49 10.23
CA SER A 23 30.61 -9.34 11.13
C SER A 23 29.14 -9.04 11.40
N GLU A 24 28.27 -9.09 10.39
CA GLU A 24 26.83 -8.88 10.58
C GLU A 24 26.16 -10.03 11.35
N VAL A 25 26.54 -11.28 11.08
CA VAL A 25 26.04 -12.43 11.86
C VAL A 25 26.43 -12.30 13.33
N ASN A 26 27.66 -11.90 13.63
CA ASN A 26 28.10 -11.67 15.01
C ASN A 26 27.35 -10.50 15.67
N ARG A 27 27.15 -9.39 14.95
CA ARG A 27 26.37 -8.25 15.45
C ARG A 27 24.93 -8.61 15.78
N ILE A 28 24.27 -9.40 14.93
CA ILE A 28 22.90 -9.89 15.16
C ILE A 28 22.87 -10.86 16.35
N THR A 29 23.89 -11.72 16.48
CA THR A 29 24.03 -12.65 17.61
C THR A 29 24.17 -11.92 18.94
N ASP A 30 24.99 -10.87 19.00
CA ASP A 30 25.20 -10.07 20.21
C ASP A 30 23.95 -9.27 20.60
N GLN A 31 23.22 -8.71 19.64
CA GLN A 31 21.95 -8.01 19.88
C GLN A 31 20.85 -8.94 20.40
N LEU A 32 20.84 -10.19 19.94
CA LEU A 32 19.91 -11.20 20.43
C LEU A 32 20.29 -11.69 21.84
N ALA A 33 21.59 -11.75 22.16
CA ALA A 33 22.09 -12.09 23.50
C ALA A 33 21.70 -11.02 24.54
N GLU A 34 21.83 -9.73 24.22
CA GLU A 34 21.40 -8.62 25.08
C GLU A 34 19.89 -8.64 25.35
N CYS A 35 19.09 -9.01 24.34
CA CYS A 35 17.64 -9.11 24.47
C CYS A 35 17.18 -10.29 25.36
N SER A 36 18.04 -11.30 25.56
CA SER A 36 17.78 -12.45 26.42
C SER A 36 18.07 -12.19 27.91
N MET A 37 18.99 -11.27 28.22
CA MET A 37 19.37 -10.94 29.60
C MET A 37 18.37 -10.02 30.32
N SER A 38 17.37 -9.48 29.61
CA SER A 38 16.40 -8.54 30.17
C SER A 38 15.12 -9.19 30.72
N LYS A 39 15.06 -10.52 30.88
CA LYS A 39 13.89 -11.24 31.43
C LYS A 39 14.29 -12.34 32.43
N PRO A 40 13.69 -12.41 33.65
CA PRO A 40 14.10 -13.37 34.69
C PRO A 40 13.74 -14.84 34.43
N TYR A 41 13.14 -15.17 33.29
CA TYR A 41 12.60 -16.51 32.99
C TYR A 41 13.22 -17.08 31.71
N ALA A 42 14.54 -17.25 31.67
CA ALA A 42 15.21 -17.89 30.53
C ALA A 42 16.48 -18.66 30.93
N THR A 43 16.52 -19.29 32.11
CA THR A 43 17.73 -19.99 32.61
C THR A 43 17.67 -21.51 32.51
N LYS A 44 16.89 -22.10 31.60
CA LYS A 44 16.87 -23.59 31.46
C LYS A 44 17.24 -24.19 30.10
N ASN A 45 17.54 -23.40 29.06
CA ASN A 45 17.86 -23.96 27.74
C ASN A 45 19.27 -23.61 27.22
N LEU A 46 20.16 -23.07 28.05
CA LEU A 46 21.51 -22.68 27.64
C LEU A 46 22.53 -23.83 27.51
N GLN A 47 22.20 -25.05 27.93
CA GLN A 47 23.14 -26.19 27.87
C GLN A 47 23.32 -26.83 26.48
N HIS A 48 22.59 -26.38 25.45
CA HIS A 48 22.79 -26.86 24.07
C HIS A 48 23.58 -25.89 23.16
N SER A 49 24.03 -24.73 23.67
CA SER A 49 24.73 -23.73 22.87
C SER A 49 26.26 -23.90 22.80
N ASP A 50 26.86 -24.68 23.69
CA ASP A 50 28.33 -24.85 23.73
C ASP A 50 28.86 -25.90 22.73
N SER A 51 27.98 -26.65 22.06
CA SER A 51 28.37 -27.64 21.05
C SER A 51 28.55 -27.06 19.64
N ALA A 52 28.25 -25.78 19.42
CA ALA A 52 28.25 -25.14 18.10
C ALA A 52 29.48 -24.25 17.82
N LYS A 53 30.52 -24.32 18.65
CA LYS A 53 31.73 -23.49 18.52
C LYS A 53 32.94 -24.18 17.86
N SER A 54 32.81 -25.39 17.33
CA SER A 54 33.89 -26.01 16.54
C SER A 54 33.36 -26.45 15.18
N PHE A 55 33.60 -25.63 14.15
CA PHE A 55 33.51 -26.09 12.78
C PHE A 55 34.94 -26.36 12.27
N ASP A 56 35.19 -27.60 11.88
CA ASP A 56 36.50 -28.10 11.47
C ASP A 56 36.77 -27.72 9.99
N SER A 57 37.84 -26.97 9.75
CA SER A 57 38.24 -26.47 8.43
C SER A 57 38.80 -27.55 7.49
N SER A 58 38.95 -28.81 7.95
CA SER A 58 39.56 -29.90 7.18
C SER A 58 38.66 -30.55 6.11
N LEU A 59 37.38 -30.18 6.02
CA LEU A 59 36.44 -30.72 5.03
C LEU A 59 36.55 -30.09 3.63
N TYR A 60 37.48 -29.16 3.41
CA TYR A 60 37.59 -28.37 2.17
C TYR A 60 38.49 -28.98 1.08
N ASP A 61 39.23 -30.06 1.34
CA ASP A 61 40.32 -30.46 0.45
C ASP A 61 40.04 -31.68 -0.45
N SER A 62 38.79 -31.90 -0.87
CA SER A 62 38.51 -32.96 -1.88
C SER A 62 37.27 -32.70 -2.73
N SER A 63 37.28 -31.65 -3.56
CA SER A 63 36.42 -31.61 -4.74
C SER A 63 37.03 -30.72 -5.84
N PRO A 64 37.11 -31.15 -7.12
CA PRO A 64 37.84 -30.41 -8.14
C PRO A 64 37.06 -29.26 -8.80
N ASP A 65 35.77 -29.06 -8.45
CA ASP A 65 34.93 -28.05 -9.10
C ASP A 65 34.62 -26.89 -8.15
N ASN A 66 35.29 -25.77 -8.43
CA ASN A 66 35.24 -24.51 -7.68
C ASN A 66 33.93 -23.74 -7.93
N ASP A 67 32.79 -24.33 -7.55
CA ASP A 67 31.47 -23.76 -7.76
C ASP A 67 31.02 -22.95 -6.53
N ILE A 68 31.40 -21.68 -6.49
CA ILE A 68 31.11 -20.67 -5.45
C ILE A 68 29.60 -20.65 -5.07
N SER A 69 28.73 -21.00 -6.00
CA SER A 69 27.28 -21.12 -5.80
C SER A 69 26.88 -22.16 -4.74
N LYS A 70 27.64 -23.26 -4.62
CA LYS A 70 27.37 -24.34 -3.65
C LYS A 70 27.79 -23.95 -2.23
N VAL A 71 28.89 -23.21 -2.10
CA VAL A 71 29.35 -22.66 -0.82
C VAL A 71 28.36 -21.64 -0.29
N TYR A 72 27.88 -20.73 -1.14
CA TYR A 72 26.83 -19.78 -0.78
C TYR A 72 25.52 -20.48 -0.38
N ARG A 73 25.10 -21.51 -1.12
CA ARG A 73 23.93 -22.30 -0.75
C ARG A 73 24.11 -23.02 0.57
N PHE A 74 25.30 -23.57 0.85
CA PHE A 74 25.57 -24.27 2.11
C PHE A 74 25.62 -23.31 3.31
N ILE A 75 26.21 -22.13 3.16
CA ILE A 75 26.25 -21.10 4.21
C ILE A 75 24.84 -20.54 4.47
N ILE A 76 24.08 -20.25 3.41
CA ILE A 76 22.69 -19.78 3.54
C ILE A 76 21.81 -20.84 4.18
N LEU A 77 21.95 -22.12 3.81
CA LEU A 77 21.17 -23.21 4.40
C LEU A 77 21.53 -23.45 5.87
N ASN A 78 22.80 -23.32 6.27
CA ASN A 78 23.21 -23.44 7.66
C ASN A 78 22.76 -22.21 8.48
N ALA A 79 22.87 -21.00 7.94
CA ALA A 79 22.36 -19.78 8.58
C ALA A 79 20.83 -19.83 8.75
N LEU A 80 20.10 -20.29 7.73
CA LEU A 80 18.67 -20.49 7.80
C LEU A 80 18.29 -21.60 8.79
N SER A 81 19.06 -22.70 8.86
CA SER A 81 18.87 -23.76 9.86
C SER A 81 19.08 -23.25 11.29
N TYR A 82 20.09 -22.41 11.51
CA TYR A 82 20.39 -21.80 12.82
C TYR A 82 19.31 -20.82 13.26
N VAL A 83 18.82 -19.99 12.32
CA VAL A 83 17.66 -19.10 12.53
C VAL A 83 16.41 -19.92 12.81
N PHE A 84 16.18 -21.02 12.10
CA PHE A 84 15.00 -21.88 12.30
C PHE A 84 15.01 -22.58 13.66
N LEU A 85 16.18 -23.03 14.13
CA LEU A 85 16.34 -23.70 15.43
C LEU A 85 16.12 -22.71 16.61
N HIS A 86 16.47 -21.44 16.45
CA HIS A 86 16.21 -20.38 17.44
C HIS A 86 14.78 -19.80 17.38
N VAL A 87 14.15 -19.77 16.20
CA VAL A 87 12.73 -19.40 16.03
C VAL A 87 11.80 -20.35 16.80
N CYS A 88 12.17 -21.63 16.93
CA CYS A 88 11.36 -22.62 17.64
C CYS A 88 11.39 -22.49 19.18
N THR A 89 12.35 -21.76 19.77
CA THR A 89 12.50 -21.67 21.23
C THR A 89 12.05 -20.34 21.84
N CYS A 90 11.85 -19.28 21.05
CA CYS A 90 11.42 -17.97 21.54
C CYS A 90 10.03 -17.56 20.99
N LYS A 91 8.96 -17.90 21.73
CA LYS A 91 7.57 -17.49 21.42
C LYS A 91 7.29 -16.03 21.80
N CYS A 92 8.04 -15.05 21.28
CA CYS A 92 7.66 -13.64 21.42
C CYS A 92 7.59 -12.89 20.08
N HIS A 93 6.42 -12.27 19.85
CA HIS A 93 6.00 -11.57 18.63
C HIS A 93 6.94 -10.44 18.15
N PRO A 94 7.63 -9.67 19.02
CA PRO A 94 8.52 -8.59 18.58
C PRO A 94 9.78 -9.08 17.86
N CYS A 95 10.34 -10.24 18.24
CA CYS A 95 11.57 -10.77 17.65
C CYS A 95 11.33 -11.31 16.23
N TRP A 96 10.13 -11.78 15.93
CA TRP A 96 9.76 -12.32 14.61
C TRP A 96 9.67 -11.22 13.54
N CYS A 97 9.17 -10.03 13.89
CA CYS A 97 9.06 -8.90 12.97
C CYS A 97 10.41 -8.25 12.64
N PHE A 98 11.32 -8.17 13.62
CA PHE A 98 12.63 -7.54 13.43
C PHE A 98 13.52 -8.37 12.51
N ILE A 99 13.54 -9.69 12.69
CA ILE A 99 14.35 -10.63 11.89
C ILE A 99 13.82 -10.72 10.44
N TYR A 100 12.50 -10.74 10.24
CA TYR A 100 11.90 -10.77 8.90
C TYR A 100 12.19 -9.51 8.07
N SER A 101 12.28 -8.35 8.72
CA SER A 101 12.61 -7.08 8.08
C SER A 101 14.08 -7.00 7.62
N GLU A 102 15.01 -7.44 8.47
CA GLU A 102 16.44 -7.43 8.15
C GLU A 102 16.82 -8.48 7.10
N CYS A 103 16.24 -9.70 7.16
CA CYS A 103 16.49 -10.74 6.15
C CYS A 103 16.00 -10.32 4.75
N ASN A 104 14.85 -9.65 4.64
CA ASN A 104 14.37 -9.15 3.36
C ASN A 104 15.24 -8.00 2.82
N MET A 105 15.81 -7.16 3.69
CA MET A 105 16.70 -6.08 3.28
C MET A 105 18.06 -6.61 2.79
N PHE A 106 18.56 -7.71 3.35
CA PHE A 106 19.82 -8.34 2.93
C PHE A 106 19.70 -9.09 1.59
N LEU A 107 18.52 -9.68 1.31
CA LEU A 107 18.23 -10.32 0.03
C LEU A 107 18.06 -9.30 -1.12
N ASP A 108 17.49 -8.12 -0.84
CA ASP A 108 17.34 -7.05 -1.83
C ASP A 108 18.69 -6.38 -2.19
N LYS A 109 19.66 -6.32 -1.27
CA LYS A 109 20.99 -5.71 -1.51
C LYS A 109 21.94 -6.57 -2.35
N ASN A 110 21.73 -7.89 -2.42
CA ASN A 110 22.61 -8.84 -3.12
C ASN A 110 22.01 -9.41 -4.41
N ALA A 111 20.87 -8.89 -4.87
CA ALA A 111 20.33 -9.19 -6.19
C ALA A 111 21.21 -8.55 -7.27
N LEU A 112 22.27 -9.25 -7.69
CA LEU A 112 23.12 -8.89 -8.83
C LEU A 112 22.26 -8.67 -10.08
N ASP A 113 22.40 -7.47 -10.65
CA ASP A 113 21.82 -7.02 -11.92
C ASP A 113 21.99 -8.08 -13.02
N LYS A 114 20.87 -8.48 -13.63
CA LYS A 114 20.87 -9.02 -14.99
C LYS A 114 20.23 -8.00 -15.94
N PRO A 115 20.91 -7.60 -17.02
CA PRO A 115 20.35 -6.69 -18.00
C PRO A 115 19.26 -7.42 -18.78
N VAL A 116 18.07 -6.82 -18.86
CA VAL A 116 17.01 -7.25 -19.77
C VAL A 116 17.34 -6.67 -21.14
N HIS A 117 17.93 -7.48 -22.02
CA HIS A 117 18.17 -7.11 -23.41
C HIS A 117 16.85 -7.10 -24.19
N GLU A 118 16.52 -5.93 -24.74
CA GLU A 118 15.61 -5.75 -25.87
C GLU A 118 16.24 -6.37 -27.12
N GLU A 119 15.51 -7.28 -27.77
CA GLU A 119 15.59 -7.55 -29.21
C GLU A 119 14.40 -8.42 -29.61
N TYR A 120 13.57 -7.95 -30.54
CA TYR A 120 12.73 -8.83 -31.34
C TYR A 120 12.82 -8.43 -32.81
N SER A 121 13.63 -9.21 -33.52
CA SER A 121 13.64 -9.33 -34.96
C SER A 121 12.48 -10.21 -35.42
N THR A 122 11.86 -9.80 -36.52
CA THR A 122 10.83 -10.53 -37.27
C THR A 122 11.38 -11.81 -37.88
N GLU A 123 10.77 -12.96 -37.57
CA GLU A 123 10.72 -14.10 -38.50
C GLU A 123 9.36 -14.80 -38.45
N GLN A 124 8.75 -14.92 -39.62
CA GLN A 124 7.61 -15.79 -39.88
C GLN A 124 8.12 -17.22 -40.07
N CYS A 125 7.46 -18.21 -39.46
CA CYS A 125 7.28 -19.52 -40.08
C CYS A 125 6.05 -20.24 -39.50
N SER A 126 5.22 -20.70 -40.43
CA SER A 126 4.10 -21.62 -40.29
C SER A 126 4.52 -22.98 -39.74
N ASN A 127 3.87 -23.44 -38.67
CA ASN A 127 3.24 -24.78 -38.56
C ASN A 127 2.63 -24.98 -37.17
N GLY A 128 1.45 -25.60 -37.14
CA GLY A 128 0.60 -25.73 -35.97
C GLY A 128 1.19 -26.60 -34.86
N PHE A 129 1.26 -26.01 -33.66
CA PHE A 129 1.13 -26.68 -32.37
C PHE A 129 0.34 -25.74 -31.45
N SER A 130 -0.91 -26.09 -31.17
CA SER A 130 -1.78 -25.37 -30.25
C SER A 130 -1.30 -25.57 -28.81
N SER A 131 -0.65 -24.56 -28.22
CA SER A 131 -0.47 -24.46 -26.77
C SER A 131 -1.81 -24.16 -26.09
N PRO A 132 -2.22 -24.85 -25.01
CA PRO A 132 -3.48 -24.63 -24.30
C PRO A 132 -3.39 -23.49 -23.26
N THR A 133 -2.73 -22.39 -23.60
CA THR A 133 -2.76 -21.14 -22.82
C THR A 133 -3.78 -20.22 -23.44
N ALA A 134 -4.98 -20.14 -22.84
CA ALA A 134 -6.01 -19.17 -23.20
C ALA A 134 -5.37 -17.78 -23.35
N ASN A 135 -5.49 -17.20 -24.54
CA ASN A 135 -4.95 -15.90 -24.87
C ASN A 135 -5.92 -14.85 -24.32
N PHE A 136 -5.69 -14.35 -23.10
CA PHE A 136 -6.60 -13.42 -22.40
C PHE A 136 -6.62 -12.00 -23.00
N GLY A 137 -5.89 -11.78 -24.10
CA GLY A 137 -5.76 -10.47 -24.74
C GLY A 137 -4.76 -9.56 -24.02
N SER A 138 -4.77 -8.28 -24.38
CA SER A 138 -3.95 -7.24 -23.77
C SER A 138 -4.77 -6.05 -23.29
N LEU A 139 -4.25 -5.32 -22.30
CA LEU A 139 -4.85 -4.12 -21.74
C LEU A 139 -3.85 -2.95 -21.80
N GLU A 140 -4.33 -1.83 -22.33
CA GLU A 140 -3.60 -0.57 -22.43
C GLU A 140 -4.13 0.45 -21.41
N TYR A 141 -3.26 0.94 -20.53
CA TYR A 141 -3.61 1.91 -19.50
C TYR A 141 -2.41 2.80 -19.12
N SER A 142 -2.68 3.92 -18.45
CA SER A 142 -1.64 4.75 -17.83
C SER A 142 -1.91 5.03 -16.36
N LEU A 143 -0.83 5.30 -15.63
CA LEU A 143 -0.86 5.70 -14.22
C LEU A 143 -0.15 7.05 -14.08
N LEU A 144 -0.82 8.01 -13.44
CA LEU A 144 -0.26 9.31 -13.09
C LEU A 144 -0.53 9.57 -11.62
N TYR A 145 0.54 9.81 -10.86
CA TYR A 145 0.43 10.21 -9.45
C TYR A 145 0.63 11.71 -9.30
N ASP A 146 -0.28 12.36 -8.61
CA ASP A 146 -0.15 13.75 -8.17
C ASP A 146 0.06 13.76 -6.66
N GLU A 147 1.29 14.07 -6.23
CA GLU A 147 1.61 14.19 -4.81
C GLU A 147 0.97 15.41 -4.16
N THR A 148 0.77 16.50 -4.89
CA THR A 148 0.25 17.76 -4.34
C THR A 148 -1.21 17.62 -3.95
N GLU A 149 -2.00 16.95 -4.79
CA GLU A 149 -3.41 16.65 -4.51
C GLU A 149 -3.62 15.27 -3.86
N GLU A 150 -2.54 14.53 -3.61
CA GLU A 150 -2.52 13.14 -3.11
C GLU A 150 -3.52 12.24 -3.86
N MET A 151 -3.38 12.16 -5.19
CA MET A 151 -4.29 11.38 -6.03
C MET A 151 -3.56 10.51 -7.06
N LEU A 152 -4.10 9.31 -7.28
CA LEU A 152 -3.68 8.41 -8.34
C LEU A 152 -4.74 8.42 -9.45
N ILE A 153 -4.35 8.90 -10.62
CA ILE A 153 -5.15 8.88 -11.83
C ILE A 153 -4.79 7.60 -12.60
N VAL A 154 -5.81 6.80 -12.90
CA VAL A 154 -5.70 5.60 -13.74
C VAL A 154 -6.51 5.85 -15.01
N THR A 155 -5.85 5.91 -16.15
CA THR A 155 -6.53 6.06 -17.45
C THR A 155 -6.58 4.70 -18.14
N ILE A 156 -7.78 4.20 -18.43
CA ILE A 156 -7.98 2.95 -19.16
C ILE A 156 -8.27 3.29 -20.62
N PHE A 157 -7.37 2.93 -21.52
CA PHE A 157 -7.50 3.26 -22.95
C PHE A 157 -8.34 2.21 -23.66
N GLN A 158 -7.81 0.99 -23.79
CA GLN A 158 -8.43 -0.07 -24.59
C GLN A 158 -7.92 -1.45 -24.17
N ALA A 159 -8.63 -2.49 -24.60
CA ALA A 159 -8.13 -3.85 -24.59
C ALA A 159 -8.20 -4.43 -26.00
N SER A 160 -7.38 -5.44 -26.28
CA SER A 160 -7.32 -6.11 -27.58
C SER A 160 -7.37 -7.62 -27.43
N ASN A 161 -8.03 -8.30 -28.37
CA ASN A 161 -8.11 -9.76 -28.46
C ASN A 161 -8.62 -10.44 -27.18
N LEU A 162 -9.64 -9.87 -26.54
CA LEU A 162 -10.29 -10.50 -25.39
C LEU A 162 -10.98 -11.82 -25.79
N PRO A 163 -11.11 -12.78 -24.87
CA PRO A 163 -11.85 -14.01 -25.15
C PRO A 163 -13.35 -13.73 -25.29
N ALA A 164 -14.03 -14.45 -26.17
CA ALA A 164 -15.48 -14.41 -26.30
C ALA A 164 -16.12 -15.37 -25.28
N MET A 165 -16.86 -14.82 -24.32
CA MET A 165 -17.55 -15.63 -23.29
C MET A 165 -19.04 -15.79 -23.58
N ASP A 166 -19.64 -14.89 -24.36
CA ASP A 166 -21.03 -15.01 -24.78
C ASP A 166 -21.21 -16.02 -25.92
N SER A 167 -22.38 -16.66 -25.92
CA SER A 167 -22.87 -17.48 -27.05
C SER A 167 -22.94 -16.75 -28.40
N ASN A 168 -22.88 -15.41 -28.39
CA ASN A 168 -22.90 -14.59 -29.60
C ASN A 168 -21.51 -14.44 -30.26
N GLY A 169 -20.45 -15.01 -29.66
CA GLY A 169 -19.07 -14.92 -30.16
C GLY A 169 -18.35 -13.61 -29.78
N PHE A 170 -18.92 -12.81 -28.88
CA PHE A 170 -18.34 -11.59 -28.32
C PHE A 170 -18.33 -11.65 -26.79
N SER A 171 -18.00 -10.51 -26.17
CA SER A 171 -18.16 -10.23 -24.74
C SER A 171 -18.62 -8.78 -24.58
N ASP A 172 -19.10 -8.45 -23.38
CA ASP A 172 -19.48 -7.13 -22.91
C ASP A 172 -18.46 -6.59 -21.87
N PRO A 173 -17.20 -6.32 -22.28
CA PRO A 173 -16.12 -6.07 -21.33
C PRO A 173 -16.23 -4.74 -20.57
N TYR A 174 -15.84 -4.79 -19.30
CA TYR A 174 -15.51 -3.63 -18.46
C TYR A 174 -14.28 -3.92 -17.59
N VAL A 175 -13.59 -2.87 -17.14
CA VAL A 175 -12.42 -3.00 -16.26
C VAL A 175 -12.78 -2.59 -14.85
N LYS A 176 -12.46 -3.45 -13.88
CA LYS A 176 -12.63 -3.25 -12.45
C LYS A 176 -11.29 -3.09 -11.76
N LEU A 177 -11.13 -2.01 -11.01
CA LEU A 177 -9.89 -1.64 -10.31
C LEU A 177 -10.04 -1.87 -8.82
N HIS A 178 -9.04 -2.48 -8.20
CA HIS A 178 -8.91 -2.65 -6.75
C HIS A 178 -7.51 -2.27 -6.28
N LEU A 179 -7.41 -1.62 -5.13
CA LEU A 179 -6.13 -1.40 -4.45
C LEU A 179 -5.87 -2.53 -3.44
N LEU A 180 -4.85 -3.34 -3.67
CA LEU A 180 -4.40 -4.37 -2.72
C LEU A 180 -3.46 -3.74 -1.67
N PRO A 181 -3.44 -4.21 -0.40
CA PRO A 181 -4.15 -5.40 0.12
C PRO A 181 -5.65 -5.15 0.46
N LEU A 182 -6.10 -3.91 0.48
CA LEU A 182 -7.45 -3.51 0.87
C LEU A 182 -8.48 -3.70 -0.26
N ALA A 183 -8.99 -4.92 -0.44
CA ALA A 183 -10.03 -5.23 -1.42
C ALA A 183 -11.47 -4.96 -0.92
N ASN A 184 -11.67 -3.93 -0.08
CA ASN A 184 -12.98 -3.56 0.45
C ASN A 184 -13.84 -2.85 -0.62
N LYS A 185 -15.12 -2.58 -0.33
CA LYS A 185 -16.04 -1.94 -1.30
C LYS A 185 -15.63 -0.50 -1.64
N SER A 186 -14.93 0.20 -0.75
CA SER A 186 -14.61 1.62 -0.90
C SER A 186 -13.45 1.87 -1.86
N THR A 187 -12.59 0.88 -2.11
CA THR A 187 -11.48 0.95 -3.08
C THR A 187 -11.85 0.47 -4.49
N LYS A 188 -13.12 0.13 -4.75
CA LYS A 188 -13.55 -0.40 -6.06
C LYS A 188 -13.94 0.72 -7.00
N LEU A 189 -13.25 0.80 -8.14
CA LEU A 189 -13.65 1.64 -9.28
C LEU A 189 -13.92 0.72 -10.49
N ARG A 190 -14.75 1.16 -11.43
CA ARG A 190 -14.96 0.44 -12.69
C ARG A 190 -15.20 1.40 -13.84
N THR A 191 -14.87 0.95 -15.04
CA THR A 191 -15.24 1.63 -16.29
C THR A 191 -16.69 1.34 -16.68
N SER A 192 -17.16 2.05 -17.71
CA SER A 192 -18.37 1.67 -18.44
C SER A 192 -18.20 0.32 -19.14
N THR A 193 -19.30 -0.38 -19.34
CA THR A 193 -19.36 -1.60 -20.15
C THR A 193 -19.39 -1.24 -21.63
N LYS A 194 -18.56 -1.92 -22.43
CA LYS A 194 -18.64 -1.86 -23.89
C LYS A 194 -19.28 -3.14 -24.38
N TRP A 195 -20.36 -3.00 -25.12
CA TRP A 195 -21.19 -4.14 -25.52
C TRP A 195 -20.66 -4.80 -26.79
N LYS A 196 -20.71 -6.14 -26.84
CA LYS A 196 -20.45 -7.00 -28.00
C LYS A 196 -19.15 -6.67 -28.71
N THR A 197 -18.05 -6.66 -27.97
CA THR A 197 -16.72 -6.37 -28.52
C THR A 197 -15.62 -7.12 -27.79
N LEU A 198 -14.63 -7.58 -28.56
CA LEU A 198 -13.38 -8.16 -28.04
C LEU A 198 -12.22 -7.16 -28.06
N ASN A 199 -12.46 -5.96 -28.59
CA ASN A 199 -11.48 -4.86 -28.71
C ASN A 199 -12.09 -3.55 -28.17
N PRO A 200 -12.49 -3.51 -26.89
CA PRO A 200 -13.14 -2.34 -26.31
C PRO A 200 -12.19 -1.14 -26.23
N ARG A 201 -12.74 0.05 -26.44
CA ARG A 201 -12.08 1.34 -26.19
C ARG A 201 -12.86 2.12 -25.14
N TRP A 202 -12.28 2.31 -23.96
CA TRP A 202 -12.91 3.05 -22.87
C TRP A 202 -12.50 4.52 -22.90
N ASN A 203 -11.19 4.80 -22.92
CA ASN A 203 -10.63 6.14 -22.75
C ASN A 203 -11.18 6.85 -21.49
N GLU A 204 -11.29 6.08 -20.39
CA GLU A 204 -11.90 6.55 -19.14
C GLU A 204 -10.83 6.79 -18.08
N ARG A 205 -11.00 7.87 -17.30
CA ARG A 205 -10.14 8.20 -16.17
C ARG A 205 -10.84 7.86 -14.86
N LEU A 206 -10.20 7.01 -14.07
CA LEU A 206 -10.63 6.61 -12.74
C LEU A 206 -9.63 7.15 -11.73
N ILE A 207 -10.10 7.75 -10.63
CA ILE A 207 -9.24 8.51 -9.71
C ILE A 207 -9.40 7.97 -8.29
N TYR A 208 -8.28 7.61 -7.68
CA TYR A 208 -8.16 7.37 -6.25
C TYR A 208 -7.67 8.64 -5.56
N TYR A 209 -8.46 9.19 -4.64
CA TYR A 209 -8.10 10.35 -3.83
C TYR A 209 -7.55 9.92 -2.47
N GLY A 210 -6.70 10.75 -1.86
CA GLY A 210 -6.09 10.47 -0.55
C GLY A 210 -5.01 9.37 -0.61
N MET A 211 -4.35 9.24 -1.76
CA MET A 211 -3.23 8.34 -1.99
C MET A 211 -1.93 9.00 -1.52
N SER A 212 -1.51 8.70 -0.29
CA SER A 212 -0.27 9.22 0.26
C SER A 212 0.96 8.51 -0.34
N LYS A 213 2.14 9.11 -0.16
CA LYS A 213 3.42 8.45 -0.50
C LYS A 213 3.60 7.10 0.21
N ASP A 214 3.07 6.95 1.41
CA ASP A 214 3.13 5.68 2.14
C ASP A 214 2.23 4.62 1.51
N ASP A 215 1.06 5.03 1.03
CA ASP A 215 0.15 4.15 0.29
C ASP A 215 0.81 3.64 -1.00
N LEU A 216 1.52 4.49 -1.74
CA LEU A 216 2.22 4.06 -2.97
C LEU A 216 3.28 2.98 -2.71
N ARG A 217 3.98 3.05 -1.57
CA ARG A 217 5.01 2.05 -1.21
C ARG A 217 4.41 0.68 -0.93
N LYS A 218 3.19 0.65 -0.40
CA LYS A 218 2.54 -0.56 0.14
C LYS A 218 1.49 -1.15 -0.81
N LYS A 219 0.79 -0.30 -1.57
CA LYS A 219 -0.37 -0.70 -2.37
C LYS A 219 0.03 -1.18 -3.77
N THR A 220 -0.74 -2.14 -4.27
CA THR A 220 -0.65 -2.64 -5.65
C THR A 220 -2.01 -2.45 -6.31
N LEU A 221 -2.04 -1.83 -7.49
CA LEU A 221 -3.27 -1.69 -8.27
C LEU A 221 -3.53 -2.98 -9.03
N ARG A 222 -4.68 -3.60 -8.82
CA ARG A 222 -5.17 -4.75 -9.58
C ARG A 222 -6.23 -4.27 -10.56
N LEU A 223 -6.05 -4.58 -11.84
CA LEU A 223 -7.02 -4.35 -12.90
C LEU A 223 -7.56 -5.70 -13.37
N MET A 224 -8.87 -5.88 -13.30
CA MET A 224 -9.56 -7.08 -13.77
C MET A 224 -10.45 -6.70 -14.93
N VAL A 225 -10.33 -7.40 -16.05
CA VAL A 225 -11.28 -7.29 -17.16
C VAL A 225 -12.34 -8.37 -16.95
N LEU A 226 -13.60 -7.97 -16.98
CA LEU A 226 -14.74 -8.87 -16.80
C LEU A 226 -15.77 -8.66 -17.90
N ASP A 227 -16.49 -9.71 -18.23
CA ASP A 227 -17.68 -9.70 -19.07
C ASP A 227 -18.91 -9.31 -18.24
N GLN A 228 -19.83 -8.52 -18.80
CA GLN A 228 -21.03 -8.08 -18.11
C GLN A 228 -22.24 -8.92 -18.54
N ASP A 229 -22.60 -9.88 -17.71
CA ASP A 229 -23.77 -10.73 -17.94
C ASP A 229 -25.06 -10.14 -17.37
N ARG A 230 -26.20 -10.76 -17.75
CA ARG A 230 -27.50 -10.50 -17.14
C ARG A 230 -27.51 -10.79 -15.63
N ILE A 231 -26.75 -11.80 -15.20
CA ILE A 231 -26.56 -12.17 -13.81
C ILE A 231 -25.07 -12.45 -13.61
N GLY A 232 -24.40 -11.60 -12.82
CA GLY A 232 -22.99 -11.77 -12.52
C GLY A 232 -22.07 -11.15 -13.57
N SER A 233 -20.89 -11.75 -13.70
CA SER A 233 -19.86 -11.33 -14.63
C SER A 233 -18.80 -12.42 -14.78
N ASP A 234 -18.47 -12.78 -16.01
CA ASP A 234 -17.37 -13.71 -16.28
C ASP A 234 -16.00 -13.04 -16.29
N PHE A 235 -14.96 -13.78 -15.89
CA PHE A 235 -13.60 -13.26 -15.81
C PHE A 235 -12.89 -13.37 -17.16
N LEU A 236 -12.38 -12.25 -17.69
CA LEU A 236 -11.68 -12.18 -18.97
C LEU A 236 -10.15 -12.05 -18.84
N GLY A 237 -9.64 -11.70 -17.65
CA GLY A 237 -8.20 -11.56 -17.41
C GLY A 237 -7.87 -10.53 -16.34
N GLU A 238 -6.66 -10.57 -15.79
CA GLU A 238 -6.17 -9.55 -14.85
C GLU A 238 -4.72 -9.13 -15.11
N THR A 239 -4.38 -7.96 -14.59
CA THR A 239 -3.00 -7.50 -14.44
C THR A 239 -2.83 -6.75 -13.13
N ARG A 240 -1.59 -6.67 -12.63
CA ARG A 240 -1.25 -6.00 -11.37
C ARG A 240 -0.08 -5.05 -11.57
N ALA A 241 -0.21 -3.85 -11.02
CA ALA A 241 0.79 -2.80 -11.08
C ALA A 241 1.19 -2.36 -9.66
N PRO A 242 2.38 -2.76 -9.17
CA PRO A 242 2.93 -2.23 -7.92
C PRO A 242 3.16 -0.72 -8.04
N LEU A 243 2.65 0.05 -7.07
CA LEU A 243 2.65 1.51 -7.15
C LEU A 243 3.98 2.15 -6.68
N LYS A 244 4.85 1.37 -6.03
CA LYS A 244 6.10 1.84 -5.41
C LYS A 244 7.09 2.53 -6.36
N ARG A 245 6.96 2.30 -7.68
CA ARG A 245 7.85 2.83 -8.72
C ARG A 245 7.26 4.06 -9.44
N LEU A 246 6.10 4.55 -9.03
CA LEU A 246 5.51 5.76 -9.64
C LEU A 246 6.23 7.01 -9.12
N GLN A 247 6.48 7.94 -10.04
CA GLN A 247 7.05 9.26 -9.75
C GLN A 247 5.93 10.31 -9.86
N SER A 248 5.93 11.28 -8.95
CA SER A 248 4.97 12.37 -8.97
C SER A 248 5.07 13.17 -10.28
N GLY A 249 3.93 13.50 -10.88
CA GLY A 249 3.82 14.29 -12.11
C GLY A 249 4.26 13.59 -13.40
N LYS A 250 4.79 12.36 -13.32
CA LYS A 250 5.21 11.59 -14.50
C LYS A 250 4.20 10.49 -14.81
N GLU A 251 3.55 10.62 -15.96
CA GLU A 251 2.64 9.60 -16.46
C GLU A 251 3.43 8.38 -16.96
N LYS A 252 2.98 7.18 -16.59
CA LYS A 252 3.58 5.91 -17.01
C LYS A 252 2.55 5.10 -17.78
N TYR A 253 2.91 4.71 -19.00
CA TYR A 253 2.07 3.92 -19.90
C TYR A 253 2.38 2.42 -19.76
N PHE A 254 1.35 1.61 -19.92
CA PHE A 254 1.38 0.17 -19.85
C PHE A 254 0.57 -0.42 -21.00
N ASN A 255 1.17 -1.36 -21.72
CA ASN A 255 0.47 -2.25 -22.64
C ASN A 255 0.91 -3.67 -22.27
N VAL A 256 0.03 -4.40 -21.60
CA VAL A 256 0.37 -5.67 -20.95
C VAL A 256 -0.60 -6.76 -21.36
N TYR A 257 -0.09 -7.98 -21.49
CA TYR A 257 -0.94 -9.15 -21.63
C TYR A 257 -1.67 -9.43 -20.33
N LEU A 258 -2.93 -9.86 -20.46
CA LEU A 258 -3.75 -10.26 -19.33
C LEU A 258 -3.41 -11.70 -18.91
N GLU A 259 -3.51 -11.95 -17.62
CA GLU A 259 -3.20 -13.24 -17.01
C GLU A 259 -4.42 -13.86 -16.35
N LYS A 260 -4.32 -15.15 -16.02
CA LYS A 260 -5.30 -15.82 -15.16
C LYS A 260 -5.36 -15.13 -13.80
N GLN A 261 -6.51 -15.24 -13.14
CA GLN A 261 -6.68 -14.71 -11.80
C GLN A 261 -5.62 -15.29 -10.85
N MET A 262 -4.72 -14.42 -10.36
CA MET A 262 -3.73 -14.83 -9.37
C MET A 262 -4.41 -14.90 -7.99
N PRO A 263 -4.02 -15.83 -7.11
CA PRO A 263 -4.45 -15.82 -5.73
C PRO A 263 -4.20 -14.45 -5.10
N VAL A 264 -5.15 -13.99 -4.29
CA VAL A 264 -4.95 -12.86 -3.39
C VAL A 264 -4.90 -13.49 -2.01
N GLU A 265 -3.75 -13.39 -1.34
CA GLU A 265 -3.66 -13.73 0.07
C GLU A 265 -4.71 -12.88 0.80
N LYS A 266 -5.63 -13.55 1.50
CA LYS A 266 -6.58 -12.84 2.36
C LYS A 266 -5.74 -12.22 3.48
N CYS A 267 -5.51 -10.93 3.39
CA CYS A 267 -4.96 -10.18 4.51
C CYS A 267 -6.05 -10.18 5.58
N ASP A 268 -5.74 -10.68 6.78
CA ASP A 268 -6.66 -10.68 7.91
C ASP A 268 -7.30 -9.29 8.06
N GLU A 269 -8.63 -9.25 8.22
CA GLU A 269 -9.51 -8.07 8.22
C GLU A 269 -9.23 -7.04 9.35
N PHE A 270 -8.06 -7.08 9.99
CA PHE A 270 -7.69 -6.21 11.11
C PHE A 270 -6.83 -5.01 10.67
N THR A 271 -7.25 -4.32 9.62
CA THR A 271 -6.81 -2.93 9.44
C THR A 271 -7.88 -2.04 10.05
N GLU A 272 -7.57 -1.37 11.17
CA GLU A 272 -8.42 -0.35 11.82
C GLU A 272 -8.61 0.92 10.96
N GLU A 273 -8.38 0.84 9.65
CA GLU A 273 -8.47 1.99 8.74
C GLU A 273 -9.95 2.31 8.48
N ARG A 274 -10.45 3.30 9.22
CA ARG A 274 -11.84 3.81 9.16
C ARG A 274 -12.09 4.81 8.04
N GLY A 275 -11.13 4.96 7.12
CA GLY A 275 -11.11 5.92 6.03
C GLY A 275 -10.35 7.21 6.35
N LYS A 276 -10.39 8.14 5.39
CA LYS A 276 -9.70 9.44 5.47
C LYS A 276 -10.65 10.57 5.12
N ILE A 277 -10.38 11.77 5.63
CA ILE A 277 -11.13 12.99 5.36
C ILE A 277 -10.20 14.09 4.85
N LEU A 278 -10.60 14.80 3.81
CA LEU A 278 -9.93 15.99 3.30
C LEU A 278 -10.61 17.24 3.88
N LEU A 279 -9.85 18.01 4.62
CA LEU A 279 -10.30 19.26 5.22
C LEU A 279 -9.50 20.43 4.65
N ALA A 280 -10.17 21.56 4.43
CA ALA A 280 -9.50 22.83 4.17
C ALA A 280 -9.75 23.81 5.31
N LEU A 281 -8.69 24.40 5.85
CA LEU A 281 -8.77 25.44 6.87
C LEU A 281 -8.30 26.77 6.29
N CYS A 282 -8.99 27.85 6.65
CA CYS A 282 -8.60 29.22 6.36
C CYS A 282 -9.06 30.11 7.51
N TYR A 283 -8.16 30.90 8.09
CA TYR A 283 -8.55 31.90 9.07
C TYR A 283 -8.62 33.27 8.42
N ASP A 284 -9.81 33.87 8.39
CA ASP A 284 -10.03 35.22 7.89
C ASP A 284 -9.75 36.23 9.01
N LEU A 285 -8.65 36.96 8.87
CA LEU A 285 -8.21 37.93 9.88
C LEU A 285 -9.11 39.17 9.93
N GLN A 286 -9.69 39.57 8.79
CA GLN A 286 -10.53 40.76 8.69
C GLN A 286 -11.87 40.52 9.38
N ASN A 287 -12.49 39.37 9.13
CA ASN A 287 -13.80 39.02 9.67
C ASN A 287 -13.73 38.26 11.01
N LYS A 288 -12.52 37.86 11.46
CA LYS A 288 -12.30 37.03 12.66
C LYS A 288 -13.11 35.72 12.60
N LEU A 289 -13.04 35.05 11.45
CA LEU A 289 -13.76 33.83 11.16
C LEU A 289 -12.78 32.71 10.83
N LEU A 290 -12.93 31.55 11.50
CA LEU A 290 -12.33 30.31 11.04
C LEU A 290 -13.27 29.66 10.03
N ALA A 291 -12.85 29.61 8.77
CA ALA A 291 -13.52 28.85 7.73
C ALA A 291 -12.96 27.42 7.69
N VAL A 292 -13.86 26.45 7.84
CA VAL A 292 -13.57 25.01 7.78
C VAL A 292 -14.37 24.42 6.62
N GLU A 293 -13.67 23.92 5.62
CA GLU A 293 -14.26 23.21 4.50
C GLU A 293 -14.13 21.71 4.68
N VAL A 294 -15.27 21.03 4.67
CA VAL A 294 -15.34 19.58 4.51
C VAL A 294 -15.40 19.30 3.02
N VAL A 295 -14.28 18.84 2.44
CA VAL A 295 -14.17 18.61 1.00
C VAL A 295 -14.79 17.26 0.66
N ARG A 296 -14.21 16.17 1.17
CA ARG A 296 -14.65 14.79 0.93
C ARG A 296 -14.09 13.81 1.95
N CYS A 297 -14.67 12.62 2.01
CA CYS A 297 -14.06 11.45 2.63
C CYS A 297 -13.76 10.39 1.60
N VAL A 298 -12.80 9.52 1.89
CA VAL A 298 -12.44 8.37 1.07
C VAL A 298 -12.24 7.14 1.93
N GLU A 299 -12.43 5.97 1.33
CA GLU A 299 -12.15 4.69 1.94
C GLU A 299 -12.90 4.47 3.27
N LEU A 300 -14.08 5.06 3.47
CA LEU A 300 -14.86 4.88 4.71
C LEU A 300 -15.25 3.40 4.91
N VAL A 301 -15.40 3.00 6.17
CA VAL A 301 -15.95 1.68 6.53
C VAL A 301 -17.45 1.65 6.32
N GLY A 302 -17.96 0.52 5.81
CA GLY A 302 -19.40 0.26 5.68
C GLY A 302 -19.97 -0.19 7.02
N MET A 303 -20.84 0.60 7.62
CA MET A 303 -21.48 0.28 8.90
C MET A 303 -22.84 -0.40 8.72
N ASP A 304 -23.48 -0.22 7.56
CA ASP A 304 -24.71 -0.91 7.20
C ASP A 304 -24.48 -2.39 6.90
N SER A 305 -25.55 -3.18 7.07
CA SER A 305 -25.62 -4.58 6.58
C SER A 305 -25.38 -4.70 5.06
N THR A 306 -25.59 -3.61 4.32
CA THR A 306 -25.30 -3.55 2.88
C THR A 306 -23.80 -3.45 2.58
N GLY A 307 -22.95 -3.20 3.59
CA GLY A 307 -21.53 -2.89 3.48
C GLY A 307 -21.23 -1.52 2.88
N TYR A 308 -22.22 -0.62 2.86
CA TYR A 308 -22.06 0.81 2.59
C TYR A 308 -22.35 1.60 3.88
N SER A 309 -22.33 2.93 3.79
CA SER A 309 -22.78 3.85 4.84
C SER A 309 -23.50 5.02 4.18
N ASP A 310 -24.31 5.73 4.95
CA ASP A 310 -24.94 7.02 4.70
C ASP A 310 -24.19 8.14 5.48
N PRO A 311 -22.93 8.47 5.13
CA PRO A 311 -22.11 9.33 5.96
C PRO A 311 -22.58 10.79 6.02
N TYR A 312 -22.38 11.40 7.19
CA TYR A 312 -22.38 12.85 7.42
C TYR A 312 -21.25 13.25 8.36
N VAL A 313 -20.81 14.51 8.28
CA VAL A 313 -19.73 15.05 9.11
C VAL A 313 -20.28 16.08 10.08
N LYS A 314 -19.94 15.94 11.35
CA LYS A 314 -20.24 16.88 12.43
C LYS A 314 -18.96 17.59 12.84
N LEU A 315 -19.00 18.91 12.83
CA LEU A 315 -17.91 19.76 13.28
C LEU A 315 -18.29 20.40 14.62
N THR A 316 -17.34 20.42 15.55
CA THR A 316 -17.50 21.06 16.85
C THR A 316 -16.24 21.84 17.23
N LEU A 317 -16.35 23.16 17.36
CA LEU A 317 -15.26 24.00 17.87
C LEU A 317 -15.35 24.07 19.40
N LYS A 318 -14.27 23.75 20.11
CA LYS A 318 -14.18 23.75 21.58
C LYS A 318 -13.03 24.66 22.05
N PRO A 319 -13.07 25.25 23.26
CA PRO A 319 -14.24 25.39 24.12
C PRO A 319 -15.25 26.36 23.49
N GLY A 320 -16.51 25.95 23.48
CA GLY A 320 -17.64 26.75 23.00
C GLY A 320 -18.94 26.00 23.29
N THR A 321 -19.92 26.70 23.87
CA THR A 321 -21.25 26.16 24.20
C THR A 321 -22.34 26.70 23.28
N LEU A 322 -21.99 27.64 22.39
CA LEU A 322 -22.91 28.23 21.45
C LEU A 322 -23.32 27.20 20.39
N LYS A 323 -24.60 27.20 20.03
CA LYS A 323 -25.11 26.31 18.96
C LYS A 323 -24.37 26.49 17.64
N SER A 324 -23.89 27.69 17.33
CA SER A 324 -23.10 27.99 16.12
C SER A 324 -21.74 27.28 16.09
N TYR A 325 -21.24 26.78 17.21
CA TYR A 325 -19.99 26.03 17.30
C TYR A 325 -20.20 24.55 16.96
N HIS A 326 -21.44 24.11 16.77
CA HIS A 326 -21.81 22.75 16.38
C HIS A 326 -22.56 22.79 15.05
N VAL A 327 -21.94 22.26 14.00
CA VAL A 327 -22.53 22.23 12.65
C VAL A 327 -22.38 20.83 12.07
N LYS A 328 -23.20 20.51 11.07
CA LYS A 328 -23.12 19.24 10.36
C LYS A 328 -23.38 19.42 8.87
N THR A 329 -22.82 18.52 8.07
CA THR A 329 -23.10 18.42 6.64
C THR A 329 -24.46 17.78 6.38
N GLU A 330 -24.88 17.83 5.12
CA GLU A 330 -25.88 16.91 4.60
C GLU A 330 -25.39 15.45 4.65
N VAL A 331 -26.35 14.54 4.53
CA VAL A 331 -26.11 13.09 4.53
C VAL A 331 -25.96 12.62 3.09
N LYS A 332 -24.88 11.90 2.78
CA LYS A 332 -24.67 11.30 1.46
C LYS A 332 -25.02 9.83 1.55
N LYS A 333 -26.02 9.39 0.80
CA LYS A 333 -26.53 8.02 0.91
C LYS A 333 -25.66 7.00 0.18
N LYS A 334 -25.51 5.80 0.75
CA LYS A 334 -24.95 4.58 0.17
C LYS A 334 -23.61 4.82 -0.51
N THR A 335 -22.68 5.47 0.18
CA THR A 335 -21.35 5.79 -0.35
C THR A 335 -20.28 5.70 0.72
N LEU A 336 -19.11 5.22 0.32
CA LEU A 336 -17.90 5.18 1.15
C LEU A 336 -16.87 6.22 0.73
N ASN A 337 -17.17 7.01 -0.30
CA ASN A 337 -16.33 8.10 -0.81
C ASN A 337 -17.20 9.36 -1.01
N PRO A 338 -17.84 9.90 0.05
CA PRO A 338 -18.73 11.05 -0.06
C PRO A 338 -17.97 12.34 -0.40
N GLU A 339 -18.54 13.15 -1.29
CA GLU A 339 -18.09 14.53 -1.56
C GLU A 339 -19.10 15.54 -1.01
N TYR A 340 -18.60 16.49 -0.22
CA TYR A 340 -19.41 17.52 0.46
C TYR A 340 -19.16 18.91 -0.12
N ASN A 341 -17.88 19.29 -0.31
CA ASN A 341 -17.46 20.61 -0.76
C ASN A 341 -18.17 21.75 0.00
N ARG A 342 -18.28 21.59 1.33
CA ARG A 342 -19.09 22.46 2.19
C ARG A 342 -18.22 23.25 3.17
N VAL A 343 -18.37 24.57 3.16
CA VAL A 343 -17.68 25.48 4.07
C VAL A 343 -18.57 25.85 5.26
N PHE A 344 -17.99 25.83 6.45
CA PHE A 344 -18.58 26.28 7.71
C PHE A 344 -17.72 27.38 8.30
N GLN A 345 -18.34 28.38 8.92
CA GLN A 345 -17.65 29.54 9.47
C GLN A 345 -17.89 29.62 10.98
N PHE A 346 -16.81 29.74 11.75
CA PHE A 346 -16.86 29.87 13.19
C PHE A 346 -16.31 31.24 13.62
N PRO A 347 -17.11 32.09 14.29
CA PRO A 347 -16.61 33.32 14.88
C PRO A 347 -15.64 33.05 16.02
N VAL A 348 -14.38 33.41 15.83
CA VAL A 348 -13.31 33.23 16.83
C VAL A 348 -12.22 34.28 16.61
N SER A 349 -11.81 34.94 17.70
CA SER A 349 -10.71 35.90 17.64
C SER A 349 -9.37 35.18 17.43
N TYR A 350 -8.39 35.88 16.84
CA TYR A 350 -7.09 35.30 16.52
C TYR A 350 -6.35 34.83 17.78
N ASP A 351 -6.42 35.61 18.87
CA ASP A 351 -5.78 35.29 20.16
C ASP A 351 -6.40 34.06 20.84
N GLU A 352 -7.67 33.78 20.57
CA GLU A 352 -8.36 32.61 21.12
C GLU A 352 -8.19 31.37 20.26
N LEU A 353 -7.94 31.52 18.95
CA LEU A 353 -7.86 30.42 18.00
C LEU A 353 -6.83 29.37 18.41
N ALA A 354 -5.66 29.78 18.93
CA ALA A 354 -4.62 28.88 19.41
C ALA A 354 -5.07 28.02 20.62
N LYS A 355 -6.05 28.49 21.39
CA LYS A 355 -6.63 27.80 22.55
C LYS A 355 -7.83 26.94 22.19
N LYS A 356 -8.31 27.00 20.93
CA LYS A 356 -9.42 26.19 20.45
C LYS A 356 -8.94 24.83 19.94
N SER A 357 -9.89 23.90 19.89
CA SER A 357 -9.79 22.58 19.29
C SER A 357 -11.00 22.38 18.37
N LEU A 358 -10.76 21.95 17.15
CA LEU A 358 -11.79 21.57 16.19
C LEU A 358 -11.94 20.06 16.17
N ASP A 359 -13.06 19.57 16.69
CA ASP A 359 -13.45 18.16 16.60
C ASP A 359 -14.26 17.94 15.32
N VAL A 360 -13.84 16.95 14.54
CA VAL A 360 -14.48 16.53 13.30
C VAL A 360 -14.86 15.07 13.46
N GLU A 361 -16.16 14.78 13.44
CA GLU A 361 -16.69 13.43 13.62
C GLU A 361 -17.46 13.02 12.37
N VAL A 362 -17.20 11.82 11.87
CA VAL A 362 -17.91 11.21 10.75
C VAL A 362 -18.83 10.13 11.31
N TRP A 363 -20.10 10.21 10.94
CA TRP A 363 -21.17 9.36 11.43
C TRP A 363 -21.92 8.75 10.25
N ASP A 364 -22.44 7.54 10.44
CA ASP A 364 -23.38 6.90 9.55
C ASP A 364 -24.81 7.21 10.00
N LYS A 365 -25.66 7.69 9.09
CA LYS A 365 -27.04 8.00 9.43
C LYS A 365 -27.91 6.78 9.21
N ASP A 366 -28.57 6.36 10.27
CA ASP A 366 -29.44 5.19 10.22
C ASP A 366 -30.93 5.53 10.30
N VAL A 367 -31.74 4.71 9.62
CA VAL A 367 -33.19 4.81 9.69
C VAL A 367 -33.70 3.89 10.80
N GLY A 368 -34.22 4.48 11.88
CA GLY A 368 -34.89 3.73 12.95
C GLY A 368 -33.98 3.12 14.02
N LYS A 369 -32.65 3.35 13.94
CA LYS A 369 -31.68 3.08 15.01
C LYS A 369 -30.85 4.33 15.31
N LEU A 370 -30.00 4.25 16.33
CA LEU A 370 -29.02 5.31 16.61
C LEU A 370 -27.95 5.31 15.52
N ASP A 371 -27.53 6.51 15.12
CA ASP A 371 -26.45 6.72 14.15
C ASP A 371 -25.13 6.06 14.60
N ASP A 372 -24.52 5.30 13.69
CA ASP A 372 -23.27 4.59 13.95
C ASP A 372 -22.04 5.50 13.79
N PHE A 373 -21.10 5.41 14.74
CA PHE A 373 -19.88 6.22 14.67
C PHE A 373 -18.85 5.58 13.72
N ILE A 374 -18.45 6.31 12.68
CA ILE A 374 -17.44 5.84 11.71
C ILE A 374 -16.03 6.17 12.23
N GLY A 375 -15.76 7.44 12.53
CA GLY A 375 -14.45 7.88 12.99
C GLY A 375 -14.36 9.38 13.25
N SER A 376 -13.29 9.83 13.88
CA SER A 376 -13.07 11.26 14.16
C SER A 376 -11.64 11.71 13.97
N VAL A 377 -11.46 13.03 13.89
CA VAL A 377 -10.18 13.70 13.97
C VAL A 377 -10.34 15.01 14.75
N THR A 378 -9.41 15.26 15.68
CA THR A 378 -9.33 16.53 16.41
C THR A 378 -8.11 17.32 15.94
N LEU A 379 -8.33 18.56 15.54
CA LEU A 379 -7.29 19.52 15.16
C LEU A 379 -7.14 20.55 16.28
N SER A 380 -5.95 20.65 16.87
CA SER A 380 -5.66 21.62 17.94
C SER A 380 -4.15 21.81 18.09
N ALA A 381 -3.76 22.82 18.88
CA ALA A 381 -2.35 23.03 19.25
C ALA A 381 -1.77 21.88 20.11
N ASN A 382 -2.62 21.03 20.69
CA ASN A 382 -2.23 19.89 21.50
C ASN A 382 -2.30 18.56 20.72
N ALA A 383 -2.70 18.59 19.46
CA ALA A 383 -2.75 17.40 18.62
C ALA A 383 -1.33 16.91 18.27
N LYS A 384 -1.22 15.69 17.72
CA LYS A 384 0.06 15.11 17.28
C LYS A 384 0.14 15.04 15.75
N SER A 385 1.35 15.13 15.23
CA SER A 385 1.68 14.91 13.80
C SER A 385 0.90 15.85 12.86
N ASP A 386 0.33 15.33 11.77
CA ASP A 386 -0.27 16.13 10.69
C ASP A 386 -1.50 16.94 11.13
N ARG A 387 -2.18 16.51 12.18
CA ARG A 387 -3.28 17.25 12.83
C ARG A 387 -2.80 18.58 13.40
N LEU A 388 -1.67 18.55 14.11
CA LEU A 388 -1.00 19.75 14.64
C LEU A 388 -0.49 20.63 13.50
N LYS A 389 0.21 20.02 12.52
CA LYS A 389 0.75 20.76 11.38
C LYS A 389 -0.35 21.51 10.63
N HIS A 390 -1.51 20.88 10.40
CA HIS A 390 -2.63 21.55 9.73
C HIS A 390 -3.16 22.76 10.52
N TRP A 391 -3.34 22.57 11.83
CA TRP A 391 -3.84 23.63 12.71
C TRP A 391 -2.89 24.82 12.78
N ILE A 392 -1.59 24.55 13.03
CA ILE A 392 -0.57 25.59 13.14
C ILE A 392 -0.36 26.31 11.81
N GLU A 393 -0.33 25.60 10.68
CA GLU A 393 -0.17 26.23 9.37
C GLU A 393 -1.33 27.19 9.05
N CYS A 394 -2.56 26.82 9.44
CA CYS A 394 -3.73 27.71 9.32
C CYS A 394 -3.60 28.98 10.16
N ILE A 395 -3.07 28.88 11.37
CA ILE A 395 -2.87 30.03 12.26
C ILE A 395 -1.75 30.93 11.72
N GLN A 396 -0.63 30.34 11.30
CA GLN A 396 0.55 31.07 10.83
C GLN A 396 0.36 31.74 9.47
N ASN A 397 -0.57 31.24 8.65
CA ASN A 397 -0.84 31.76 7.30
C ASN A 397 -2.31 32.19 7.19
N PRO A 398 -2.72 33.30 7.85
CA PRO A 398 -4.09 33.80 7.74
C PRO A 398 -4.43 34.15 6.29
N ASN A 399 -5.71 34.04 5.94
CA ASN A 399 -6.28 34.20 4.60
C ASN A 399 -5.76 33.20 3.54
N LYS A 400 -4.87 32.26 3.91
CA LYS A 400 -4.44 31.18 3.03
C LYS A 400 -5.29 29.94 3.30
N ARG A 401 -5.91 29.42 2.25
CA ARG A 401 -6.63 28.15 2.30
C ARG A 401 -5.64 26.99 2.25
N ILE A 402 -5.58 26.21 3.33
CA ILE A 402 -4.69 25.06 3.47
C ILE A 402 -5.53 23.80 3.46
N LYS A 403 -5.25 22.88 2.53
CA LYS A 403 -5.92 21.57 2.40
C LYS A 403 -5.02 20.47 2.96
N LYS A 404 -5.53 19.59 3.81
CA LYS A 404 -4.82 18.38 4.26
C LYS A 404 -5.74 17.19 4.48
N TRP A 405 -5.23 16.00 4.14
CA TRP A 405 -5.84 14.73 4.48
C TRP A 405 -5.58 14.34 5.93
N HIS A 406 -6.56 13.71 6.56
CA HIS A 406 -6.46 13.16 7.90
C HIS A 406 -7.04 11.75 7.93
N LYS A 407 -6.30 10.80 8.52
CA LYS A 407 -6.84 9.47 8.83
C LYS A 407 -7.85 9.57 9.96
N LEU A 408 -8.99 8.90 9.82
CA LEU A 408 -10.01 8.84 10.85
C LEU A 408 -9.65 7.80 11.92
N THR A 409 -9.85 8.15 13.19
CA THR A 409 -9.61 7.26 14.34
C THR A 409 -10.93 6.83 14.99
N GLY A 410 -10.93 5.68 15.66
CA GLY A 410 -12.07 5.22 16.47
C GLY A 410 -12.33 6.13 17.69
N LYS A 411 -13.41 5.85 18.44
CA LYS A 411 -13.63 6.51 19.74
C LYS A 411 -12.48 6.13 20.68
N VAL A 412 -11.88 7.16 21.30
CA VAL A 412 -10.89 7.01 22.38
C VAL A 412 -11.59 6.67 23.68
#